data_AF-F8NFS0-F1
#
_entry.id   AF-F8NFS0-F1
#
_cell.length_a   1.000
_cell.length_b   1.000
_cell.length_c   1.000
_cell.angle_alpha   90.00
_cell.angle_beta   90.00
_cell.angle_gamma   90.00
#
_symmetry.space_group_name_H-M   'P 1'
#
loop_
_entity.id
_entity.type
_entity.pdbx_description
1 polymer ?
#
loop_
_entity_poly.entity_id
_entity_poly.type
_entity_poly.pdbx_seq_one_letter_code
_entity_poly.pdbx_strand_id
1 'polypeptide(L)'
;MSMMWREIGEEERSIMQWLRSDVFKLQQTIIEISRGMLGGVHLGTIWFLLGEAERRRHIFEGLHGACKLAAWGQDARALCPEITVSGLLRDNGRAFSNFLDYYTNMKRLSTDDILLLPSSWWNQALDGLPRPLTEKEVFAYECLTLNRNEFIAYFFVHTLESIRSDIVRGRGMSSVVNVTENMSGTFGRDTTEAIKVKRLVRCENCDRTPKDLGDNIQFLVCGRCKTKLDFSLHYCSRKCQREDWSRHKNNCGKKRVSKFLPESAGGSSWSFHQTHRLAHDIPISPNGNASLPFSGAGQPHYHRSPALQLQLAMIERDQDADYFLFSSSHQPIRFAIHDTWTKMVFRLLRQGSVSSANKQGVEAMAEYMIKAMGRMPGLSREIILKQLSAEYGDDTEAKLMEFERKSIENGTGLTFLEDMSRNMVSMAPILFKS
;
A
#
# COMPACT_ATOMS: atom_id res chain seq x y z
N MET A 1 -33.05 5.85 31.87
CA MET A 1 -33.86 5.28 30.77
C MET A 1 -34.93 4.26 31.21
N SER A 2 -34.85 3.58 32.37
CA SER A 2 -35.81 2.48 32.69
C SER A 2 -37.24 2.89 33.09
N MET A 3 -37.57 4.19 33.12
CA MET A 3 -38.94 4.66 33.40
C MET A 3 -39.67 5.23 32.19
N MET A 4 -39.01 5.41 31.03
CA MET A 4 -39.63 6.13 29.90
C MET A 4 -40.49 5.27 28.98
N TRP A 5 -40.31 3.96 28.93
CA TRP A 5 -40.98 3.12 27.93
C TRP A 5 -41.79 2.01 28.61
N ARG A 6 -43.09 2.27 28.82
CA ARG A 6 -44.01 1.24 29.36
C ARG A 6 -44.34 0.19 28.29
N GLU A 7 -44.48 0.62 27.03
CA GLU A 7 -44.68 -0.21 25.83
C GLU A 7 -43.95 0.45 24.65
N ILE A 8 -43.62 -0.31 23.60
CA ILE A 8 -43.02 0.22 22.36
C ILE A 8 -44.15 0.60 21.41
N GLY A 9 -44.48 1.88 21.37
CA GLY A 9 -45.53 2.43 20.53
C GLY A 9 -45.10 2.70 19.08
N GLU A 10 -45.95 3.42 18.36
CA GLU A 10 -45.72 3.82 16.97
C GLU A 10 -44.57 4.83 16.85
N GLU A 11 -44.44 5.75 17.80
CA GLU A 11 -43.42 6.80 17.81
C GLU A 11 -42.00 6.20 17.84
N GLU A 12 -41.76 5.23 18.70
CA GLU A 12 -40.49 4.52 18.84
C GLU A 12 -40.13 3.76 17.57
N ARG A 13 -41.12 3.15 16.92
CA ARG A 13 -40.94 2.47 15.62
C ARG A 13 -40.63 3.48 14.51
N SER A 14 -41.27 4.64 14.51
CA SER A 14 -40.96 5.73 13.58
C SER A 14 -39.54 6.27 13.76
N ILE A 15 -39.07 6.46 15.00
CA ILE A 15 -37.68 6.86 15.29
C ILE A 15 -36.70 5.81 14.76
N MET A 16 -36.97 4.53 14.97
CA MET A 16 -36.13 3.44 14.44
C MET A 16 -36.07 3.44 12.91
N GLN A 17 -37.19 3.66 12.24
CA GLN A 17 -37.23 3.76 10.77
C GLN A 17 -36.43 4.96 10.27
N TRP A 18 -36.54 6.10 10.94
CA TRP A 18 -35.75 7.29 10.63
C TRP A 18 -34.24 7.03 10.79
N LEU A 19 -33.81 6.44 11.92
CA LEU A 19 -32.41 6.08 12.17
C LEU A 19 -31.88 5.11 11.09
N ARG A 20 -32.66 4.10 10.71
CA ARG A 20 -32.28 3.16 9.64
C ARG A 20 -32.08 3.89 8.31
N SER A 21 -32.99 4.80 7.97
CA SER A 21 -32.90 5.61 6.74
C SER A 21 -31.66 6.51 6.74
N ASP A 22 -31.35 7.14 7.89
CA ASP A 22 -30.19 8.03 8.01
C ASP A 22 -28.87 7.27 7.90
N VAL A 23 -28.73 6.16 8.65
CA VAL A 23 -27.55 5.27 8.55
C VAL A 23 -27.36 4.77 7.12
N PHE A 24 -28.44 4.40 6.43
CA PHE A 24 -28.36 3.98 5.04
C PHE A 24 -27.81 5.09 4.13
N LYS A 25 -28.31 6.33 4.27
CA LYS A 25 -27.86 7.48 3.48
C LYS A 25 -26.37 7.77 3.73
N LEU A 26 -25.95 7.81 4.99
CA LEU A 26 -24.54 8.05 5.36
C LEU A 26 -23.62 6.98 4.74
N GLN A 27 -24.04 5.71 4.78
CA GLN A 27 -23.31 4.60 4.15
C GLN A 27 -23.14 4.79 2.64
N GLN A 28 -24.18 5.27 1.94
CA GLN A 28 -24.09 5.58 0.52
C GLN A 28 -23.15 6.75 0.26
N THR A 29 -23.23 7.82 1.07
CA THR A 29 -22.33 8.97 0.99
C THR A 29 -20.86 8.56 1.14
N ILE A 30 -20.53 7.62 2.05
CA ILE A 30 -19.17 7.10 2.19
C ILE A 30 -18.70 6.40 0.91
N ILE A 31 -19.55 5.59 0.28
CA ILE A 31 -19.23 4.93 -0.99
C ILE A 31 -19.00 5.96 -2.08
N GLU A 32 -19.83 6.98 -2.16
CA GLU A 32 -19.73 8.05 -3.16
C GLU A 32 -18.46 8.88 -2.98
N ILE A 33 -18.17 9.35 -1.77
CA ILE A 33 -16.94 10.09 -1.47
C ILE A 33 -15.72 9.21 -1.76
N SER A 34 -15.73 7.97 -1.28
CA SER A 34 -14.65 7.02 -1.54
C SER A 34 -14.47 6.84 -3.05
N ARG A 35 -15.54 6.62 -3.82
CA ARG A 35 -15.48 6.45 -5.28
C ARG A 35 -14.98 7.71 -5.99
N GLY A 36 -15.44 8.90 -5.57
CA GLY A 36 -15.04 10.18 -6.14
C GLY A 36 -13.57 10.50 -5.91
N MET A 37 -13.04 10.19 -4.72
CA MET A 37 -11.60 10.25 -4.45
C MET A 37 -10.81 9.20 -5.24
N LEU A 38 -11.46 8.08 -5.60
CA LEU A 38 -10.88 6.96 -6.35
C LEU A 38 -10.97 7.13 -7.88
N GLY A 39 -11.00 8.36 -8.42
CA GLY A 39 -10.99 8.68 -9.85
C GLY A 39 -9.73 8.24 -10.63
N GLY A 40 -9.09 7.14 -10.24
CA GLY A 40 -7.85 6.57 -10.79
C GLY A 40 -6.81 6.30 -9.71
N VAL A 41 -6.76 7.13 -8.67
CA VAL A 41 -5.79 7.05 -7.58
C VAL A 41 -6.40 6.30 -6.39
N HIS A 42 -5.70 5.29 -5.87
CA HIS A 42 -6.19 4.58 -4.69
C HIS A 42 -6.09 5.47 -3.44
N LEU A 43 -7.20 5.72 -2.73
CA LEU A 43 -7.22 6.42 -1.44
C LEU A 43 -6.22 5.83 -0.44
N GLY A 44 -5.98 4.52 -0.49
CA GLY A 44 -4.92 3.87 0.26
C GLY A 44 -3.54 4.49 -0.02
N THR A 45 -3.21 4.77 -1.28
CA THR A 45 -1.95 5.43 -1.68
C THR A 45 -1.84 6.82 -1.08
N ILE A 46 -2.89 7.64 -1.23
CA ILE A 46 -2.96 8.98 -0.62
C ILE A 46 -2.70 8.85 0.89
N TRP A 47 -3.42 7.95 1.56
CA TRP A 47 -3.31 7.72 3.00
C TRP A 47 -1.92 7.28 3.46
N PHE A 48 -1.24 6.43 2.68
CA PHE A 48 0.11 5.96 2.99
C PHE A 48 1.19 7.01 2.73
N LEU A 49 0.97 7.93 1.78
CA LEU A 49 1.88 9.05 1.51
C LEU A 49 1.81 10.15 2.58
N LEU A 50 0.73 10.21 3.37
CA LEU A 50 0.66 11.12 4.51
C LEU A 50 1.73 10.82 5.56
N GLY A 51 2.19 11.85 6.26
CA GLY A 51 2.93 11.66 7.51
C GLY A 51 2.01 11.14 8.63
N GLU A 52 2.57 10.54 9.68
CA GLU A 52 1.77 10.08 10.82
C GLU A 52 0.98 11.22 11.47
N ALA A 53 1.58 12.40 11.59
CA ALA A 53 0.93 13.59 12.15
C ALA A 53 -0.32 14.01 11.34
N GLU A 54 -0.23 13.97 10.01
CA GLU A 54 -1.36 14.29 9.12
C GLU A 54 -2.45 13.21 9.19
N ARG A 55 -2.08 11.92 9.15
CA ARG A 55 -3.04 10.82 9.38
C ARG A 55 -3.78 10.98 10.71
N ARG A 56 -3.03 11.28 11.77
CA ARG A 56 -3.57 11.49 13.11
C ARG A 56 -4.55 12.66 13.13
N ARG A 57 -4.21 13.78 12.48
CA ARG A 57 -5.09 14.94 12.35
C ARG A 57 -6.40 14.57 11.64
N HIS A 58 -6.36 13.90 10.50
CA HIS A 58 -7.58 13.49 9.79
C HIS A 58 -8.45 12.51 10.60
N ILE A 59 -7.86 11.60 11.37
CA ILE A 59 -8.61 10.74 12.30
C ILE A 59 -9.29 11.59 13.39
N PHE A 60 -8.62 12.62 13.92
CA PHE A 60 -9.22 13.52 14.89
C PHE A 60 -10.37 14.34 14.29
N GLU A 61 -10.24 14.82 13.05
CA GLU A 61 -11.34 15.49 12.33
C GLU A 61 -12.55 14.55 12.16
N GLY A 62 -12.30 13.27 11.81
CA GLY A 62 -13.33 12.23 11.77
C GLY A 62 -14.05 12.06 13.10
N LEU A 63 -13.28 11.91 14.18
CA LEU A 63 -13.83 11.76 15.53
C LEU A 63 -14.61 12.99 15.99
N HIS A 64 -14.09 14.19 15.73
CA HIS A 64 -14.73 15.45 16.09
C HIS A 64 -16.06 15.62 15.36
N GLY A 65 -16.08 15.38 14.04
CA GLY A 65 -17.30 15.43 13.24
C GLY A 65 -18.35 14.42 13.71
N ALA A 66 -17.95 13.17 13.97
CA ALA A 66 -18.85 12.15 14.50
C ALA A 66 -19.45 12.52 15.86
N CYS A 67 -18.63 13.05 16.78
CA CYS A 67 -19.13 13.51 18.09
C CYS A 67 -20.09 14.70 18.00
N LYS A 68 -20.00 15.50 16.94
CA LYS A 68 -20.86 16.66 16.74
C LYS A 68 -22.21 16.30 16.14
N LEU A 69 -22.26 15.32 15.24
CA LEU A 69 -23.44 15.02 14.43
C LEU A 69 -24.19 13.74 14.82
N ALA A 70 -23.53 12.75 15.42
CA ALA A 70 -24.22 11.54 15.84
C ALA A 70 -25.30 11.86 16.88
N ALA A 71 -26.43 11.15 16.86
CA ALA A 71 -27.55 11.38 17.77
C ALA A 71 -27.14 11.39 19.26
N TRP A 72 -26.13 10.61 19.64
CA TRP A 72 -25.61 10.52 21.02
C TRP A 72 -24.28 11.25 21.23
N GLY A 73 -23.88 12.06 20.24
CA GLY A 73 -22.69 12.89 20.27
C GLY A 73 -21.42 12.14 20.72
N GLN A 74 -20.78 12.64 21.78
CA GLN A 74 -19.55 12.05 22.33
C GLN A 74 -19.79 10.68 22.99
N ASP A 75 -20.97 10.43 23.56
CA ASP A 75 -21.28 9.20 24.29
C ASP A 75 -21.39 7.98 23.34
N ALA A 76 -21.74 8.22 22.08
CA ALA A 76 -21.74 7.20 21.02
C ALA A 76 -20.37 6.51 20.85
N ARG A 77 -19.27 7.16 21.24
CA ARG A 77 -17.92 6.57 21.24
C ARG A 77 -17.81 5.34 22.10
N ALA A 78 -18.57 5.27 23.19
CA ALA A 78 -18.57 4.10 24.07
C ALA A 78 -19.06 2.82 23.35
N LEU A 79 -19.82 2.98 22.26
CA LEU A 79 -20.31 1.88 21.44
C LEU A 79 -19.29 1.42 20.36
N CYS A 80 -18.20 2.16 20.15
CA CYS A 80 -17.29 1.99 19.02
C CYS A 80 -15.83 1.77 19.47
N PRO A 81 -15.52 0.70 20.23
CA PRO A 81 -14.16 0.45 20.72
C PRO A 81 -13.11 0.24 19.61
N GLU A 82 -13.54 -0.10 18.40
CA GLU A 82 -12.69 -0.21 17.22
C GLU A 82 -12.16 1.14 16.71
N ILE A 83 -12.82 2.26 17.04
CA ILE A 83 -12.41 3.61 16.61
C ILE A 83 -11.54 4.25 17.69
N THR A 84 -10.26 3.90 17.67
CA THR A 84 -9.24 4.57 18.50
C THR A 84 -8.12 5.11 17.63
N VAL A 85 -7.58 6.28 17.97
CA VAL A 85 -6.48 6.90 17.21
C VAL A 85 -5.28 5.95 17.13
N SER A 86 -4.88 5.34 18.26
CA SER A 86 -3.79 4.38 18.30
C SER A 86 -4.10 3.10 17.51
N GLY A 87 -5.33 2.59 17.57
CA GLY A 87 -5.76 1.42 16.80
C GLY A 87 -5.74 1.67 15.30
N LEU A 88 -6.20 2.83 14.85
CA LEU A 88 -6.29 3.21 13.44
C LEU A 88 -4.93 3.60 12.83
N LEU A 89 -4.01 4.13 13.63
CA LEU A 89 -2.63 4.41 13.22
C LEU A 89 -1.71 3.17 13.25
N ARG A 90 -2.19 2.03 13.76
CA ARG A 90 -1.41 0.79 13.80
C ARG A 90 -0.93 0.37 12.41
N ASP A 91 0.25 -0.23 12.37
CA ASP A 91 0.92 -0.68 11.14
C ASP A 91 1.06 0.46 10.11
N ASN A 92 1.51 1.63 10.58
CA ASN A 92 1.70 2.83 9.77
C ASN A 92 0.40 3.30 9.08
N GLY A 93 -0.71 3.33 9.84
CA GLY A 93 -2.03 3.70 9.33
C GLY A 93 -2.75 2.63 8.51
N ARG A 94 -2.16 1.44 8.30
CA ARG A 94 -2.79 0.37 7.53
C ARG A 94 -4.10 -0.11 8.16
N ALA A 95 -4.22 -0.06 9.48
CA ALA A 95 -5.45 -0.44 10.18
C ALA A 95 -6.66 0.41 9.73
N PHE A 96 -6.49 1.73 9.57
CA PHE A 96 -7.53 2.60 9.02
C PHE A 96 -7.93 2.21 7.58
N SER A 97 -6.95 2.04 6.68
CA SER A 97 -7.24 1.66 5.28
C SER A 97 -7.99 0.33 5.20
N ASN A 98 -7.55 -0.68 5.96
CA ASN A 98 -8.23 -1.97 6.01
C ASN A 98 -9.66 -1.86 6.54
N PHE A 99 -9.87 -1.00 7.54
CA PHE A 99 -11.19 -0.79 8.11
C PHE A 99 -12.14 -0.13 7.11
N LEU A 100 -11.68 0.90 6.41
CA LEU A 100 -12.45 1.55 5.35
C LEU A 100 -12.72 0.62 4.16
N ASP A 101 -11.72 -0.15 3.72
CA ASP A 101 -11.87 -1.13 2.65
C ASP A 101 -12.89 -2.20 3.04
N TYR A 102 -12.83 -2.72 4.27
CA TYR A 102 -13.80 -3.67 4.78
C TYR A 102 -15.21 -3.07 4.77
N TYR A 103 -15.37 -1.85 5.31
CA TYR A 103 -16.65 -1.16 5.38
C TYR A 103 -17.27 -0.93 3.98
N THR A 104 -16.49 -0.38 3.05
CA THR A 104 -16.95 -0.06 1.70
C THR A 104 -17.25 -1.31 0.87
N ASN A 105 -16.42 -2.37 0.98
CA ASN A 105 -16.66 -3.63 0.28
C ASN A 105 -17.91 -4.34 0.80
N MET A 106 -18.09 -4.40 2.13
CA MET A 106 -19.27 -5.02 2.74
C MET A 106 -20.55 -4.27 2.33
N LYS A 107 -20.53 -2.93 2.33
CA LYS A 107 -21.70 -2.14 1.93
C LYS A 107 -22.03 -2.33 0.45
N ARG A 108 -21.03 -2.45 -0.43
CA ARG A 108 -21.27 -2.72 -1.87
C ARG A 108 -21.96 -4.07 -2.12
N LEU A 109 -21.76 -5.05 -1.24
CA LEU A 109 -22.43 -6.35 -1.32
C LEU A 109 -23.87 -6.33 -0.78
N SER A 110 -24.25 -5.27 -0.05
CA SER A 110 -25.56 -5.09 0.56
C SER A 110 -26.21 -3.83 -0.01
N THR A 111 -26.63 -3.91 -1.28
CA THR A 111 -27.10 -2.75 -2.05
C THR A 111 -28.35 -2.09 -1.45
N ASP A 112 -29.27 -2.89 -0.91
CA ASP A 112 -30.59 -2.43 -0.48
C ASP A 112 -30.79 -2.42 1.04
N ASP A 113 -29.79 -2.82 1.83
CA ASP A 113 -29.90 -2.91 3.28
C ASP A 113 -28.79 -2.15 4.00
N ILE A 114 -29.03 -1.80 5.27
CA ILE A 114 -28.02 -1.20 6.13
C ILE A 114 -26.90 -2.20 6.41
N LEU A 115 -25.65 -1.75 6.30
CA LEU A 115 -24.53 -2.53 6.78
C LEU A 115 -24.51 -2.43 8.31
N LEU A 116 -24.66 -3.55 9.00
CA LEU A 116 -24.39 -3.66 10.42
C LEU A 116 -22.97 -4.19 10.62
N LEU A 117 -22.04 -3.32 10.99
CA LEU A 117 -20.64 -3.69 11.12
C LEU A 117 -20.46 -4.75 12.23
N PRO A 118 -19.94 -5.95 11.94
CA PRO A 118 -19.73 -6.95 12.97
C PRO A 118 -18.66 -6.50 13.97
N SER A 119 -18.90 -6.75 15.26
CA SER A 119 -17.93 -6.51 16.33
C SER A 119 -18.07 -7.59 17.38
N SER A 120 -16.97 -8.25 17.72
CA SER A 120 -16.96 -9.26 18.78
C SER A 120 -17.34 -8.67 20.13
N TRP A 121 -16.92 -7.42 20.39
CA TRP A 121 -17.30 -6.70 21.60
C TRP A 121 -18.79 -6.39 21.61
N TRP A 122 -19.35 -5.91 20.49
CA TRP A 122 -20.78 -5.59 20.40
C TRP A 122 -21.65 -6.85 20.54
N ASN A 123 -21.23 -7.97 19.95
CA ASN A 123 -21.96 -9.23 20.05
C ASN A 123 -22.04 -9.77 21.50
N GLN A 124 -21.07 -9.40 22.35
CA GLN A 124 -21.07 -9.75 23.77
C GLN A 124 -22.02 -8.88 24.62
N ALA A 125 -22.60 -7.81 24.07
CA ALA A 125 -23.52 -6.94 24.81
C ALA A 125 -24.81 -7.67 25.25
N LEU A 126 -25.12 -8.81 24.63
CA LEU A 126 -26.26 -9.66 25.00
C LEU A 126 -25.87 -10.83 25.93
N ASP A 127 -24.57 -10.98 26.23
CA ASP A 127 -24.11 -12.05 27.10
C ASP A 127 -24.59 -11.81 28.54
N GLY A 128 -25.20 -12.83 29.14
CA GLY A 128 -25.72 -12.76 30.51
C GLY A 128 -27.16 -12.24 30.64
N LEU A 129 -27.80 -11.81 29.55
CA LEU A 129 -29.23 -11.52 29.56
C LEU A 129 -30.07 -12.82 29.50
N PRO A 130 -31.20 -12.90 30.23
CA PRO A 130 -32.15 -14.01 30.12
C PRO A 130 -32.62 -14.20 28.68
N ARG A 131 -32.86 -15.45 28.26
CA ARG A 131 -33.45 -15.76 26.95
C ARG A 131 -34.82 -16.42 27.12
N PRO A 132 -35.82 -16.07 26.27
CA PRO A 132 -35.76 -15.08 25.19
C PRO A 132 -35.68 -13.63 25.70
N LEU A 133 -35.11 -12.72 24.88
CA LEU A 133 -35.12 -11.29 25.18
C LEU A 133 -36.56 -10.76 25.14
N THR A 134 -36.86 -9.81 26.02
CA THR A 134 -38.12 -9.04 25.97
C THR A 134 -38.15 -8.12 24.76
N GLU A 135 -39.33 -7.71 24.30
CA GLU A 135 -39.48 -6.78 23.16
C GLU A 135 -38.69 -5.48 23.38
N LYS A 136 -38.65 -4.98 24.63
CA LYS A 136 -37.88 -3.78 25.02
C LYS A 136 -36.38 -3.97 24.89
N GLU A 137 -35.86 -5.12 25.27
CA GLU A 137 -34.43 -5.43 25.15
C GLU A 137 -34.02 -5.57 23.68
N VAL A 138 -34.85 -6.20 22.86
CA VAL A 138 -34.65 -6.27 21.40
C VAL A 138 -34.62 -4.87 20.80
N PHE A 139 -35.63 -4.05 21.09
CA PHE A 139 -35.72 -2.68 20.61
C PHE A 139 -34.51 -1.84 21.05
N ALA A 140 -34.13 -1.90 22.33
CA ALA A 140 -32.99 -1.16 22.85
C ALA A 140 -31.67 -1.59 22.18
N TYR A 141 -31.48 -2.90 21.99
CA TYR A 141 -30.30 -3.43 21.31
C TYR A 141 -30.23 -2.98 19.85
N GLU A 142 -31.35 -3.03 19.12
CA GLU A 142 -31.41 -2.53 17.74
C GLU A 142 -31.13 -1.03 17.67
N CYS A 143 -31.75 -0.23 18.54
CA CYS A 143 -31.52 1.21 18.59
C CYS A 143 -30.05 1.56 18.85
N LEU A 144 -29.42 0.91 19.83
CA LEU A 144 -27.99 1.09 20.10
C LEU A 144 -27.11 0.62 18.93
N THR A 145 -27.50 -0.46 18.26
CA THR A 145 -26.79 -0.97 17.07
C THR A 145 -26.83 0.06 15.94
N LEU A 146 -27.97 0.73 15.72
CA LEU A 146 -28.09 1.79 14.72
C LEU A 146 -27.24 3.01 15.09
N ASN A 147 -27.33 3.49 16.33
CA ASN A 147 -26.51 4.62 16.82
C ASN A 147 -25.00 4.33 16.68
N ARG A 148 -24.58 3.09 16.94
CA ARG A 148 -23.19 2.65 16.71
C ARG A 148 -22.80 2.79 15.23
N ASN A 149 -23.62 2.28 14.32
CA ASN A 149 -23.32 2.33 12.88
C ASN A 149 -23.40 3.75 12.31
N GLU A 150 -24.31 4.58 12.84
CA GLU A 150 -24.39 6.02 12.55
C GLU A 150 -23.09 6.73 12.92
N PHE A 151 -22.59 6.52 14.15
CA PHE A 151 -21.33 7.12 14.60
C PHE A 151 -20.14 6.70 13.72
N ILE A 152 -20.02 5.40 13.40
CA ILE A 152 -18.99 4.89 12.50
C ILE A 152 -19.10 5.53 11.12
N ALA A 153 -20.32 5.71 10.62
CA ALA A 153 -20.55 6.32 9.32
C ALA A 153 -20.12 7.80 9.30
N TYR A 154 -20.55 8.59 10.29
CA TYR A 154 -20.09 9.97 10.43
C TYR A 154 -18.56 10.07 10.57
N PHE A 155 -17.94 9.16 11.34
CA PHE A 155 -16.48 9.12 11.46
C PHE A 155 -15.80 9.00 10.09
N PHE A 156 -16.27 8.08 9.24
CA PHE A 156 -15.72 7.94 7.89
C PHE A 156 -16.02 9.14 7.01
N VAL A 157 -17.25 9.65 6.97
CA VAL A 157 -17.62 10.82 6.17
C VAL A 157 -16.70 12.00 6.50
N HIS A 158 -16.53 12.32 7.78
CA HIS A 158 -15.70 13.45 8.20
C HIS A 158 -14.20 13.23 8.00
N THR A 159 -13.71 12.00 8.17
CA THR A 159 -12.30 11.68 7.87
C THR A 159 -12.03 11.86 6.37
N LEU A 160 -12.91 11.35 5.52
CA LEU A 160 -12.77 11.41 4.07
C LEU A 160 -12.92 12.84 3.53
N GLU A 161 -13.92 13.59 4.02
CA GLU A 161 -14.09 15.00 3.65
C GLU A 161 -12.90 15.86 4.12
N SER A 162 -12.31 15.55 5.29
CA SER A 162 -11.08 16.22 5.73
C SER A 162 -9.92 16.00 4.74
N ILE A 163 -9.69 14.75 4.33
CA ILE A 163 -8.66 14.40 3.33
C ILE A 163 -8.97 15.08 1.98
N ARG A 164 -10.20 14.95 1.49
CA ARG A 164 -10.67 15.56 0.25
C ARG A 164 -10.50 17.08 0.25
N SER A 165 -10.84 17.74 1.35
CA SER A 165 -10.72 19.19 1.49
C SER A 165 -9.28 19.65 1.36
N ASP A 166 -8.33 18.92 1.95
CA ASP A 166 -6.92 19.28 1.89
C ASP A 166 -6.27 18.95 0.55
N ILE A 167 -6.78 17.92 -0.16
CA ILE A 167 -6.43 17.69 -1.57
C ILE A 167 -6.87 18.89 -2.43
N VAL A 168 -8.14 19.26 -2.37
CA VAL A 168 -8.71 20.36 -3.17
C VAL A 168 -8.04 21.70 -2.85
N ARG A 169 -7.65 21.93 -1.59
CA ARG A 169 -7.00 23.17 -1.13
C ARG A 169 -5.48 23.12 -1.19
N GLY A 170 -4.87 21.98 -1.52
CA GLY A 170 -3.41 21.78 -1.53
C GLY A 170 -2.71 21.93 -0.17
N ARG A 171 -3.44 21.90 0.96
CA ARG A 171 -2.86 22.17 2.29
C ARG A 171 -2.16 20.95 2.86
N GLY A 172 -0.83 20.96 2.89
CA GLY A 172 -0.05 19.81 3.36
C GLY A 172 -0.13 18.58 2.45
N MET A 173 -0.80 18.71 1.30
CA MET A 173 -1.06 17.64 0.34
C MET A 173 -0.33 17.84 -0.98
N SER A 174 0.42 18.92 -1.17
CA SER A 174 1.09 19.21 -2.46
C SER A 174 2.03 18.09 -2.91
N SER A 175 2.81 17.50 -2.00
CA SER A 175 3.65 16.35 -2.31
C SER A 175 2.84 15.11 -2.69
N VAL A 176 1.73 14.85 -1.98
CA VAL A 176 0.84 13.72 -2.25
C VAL A 176 0.14 13.90 -3.61
N VAL A 177 -0.42 15.08 -3.86
CA VAL A 177 -1.09 15.45 -5.11
C VAL A 177 -0.12 15.31 -6.27
N ASN A 178 1.08 15.92 -6.19
CA ASN A 178 2.09 15.80 -7.23
C ASN A 178 2.46 14.34 -7.50
N VAL A 179 2.67 13.52 -6.46
CA VAL A 179 2.97 12.10 -6.63
C VAL A 179 1.81 11.38 -7.29
N THR A 180 0.57 11.67 -6.91
CA THR A 180 -0.62 10.99 -7.44
C THR A 180 -1.01 11.42 -8.85
N GLU A 181 -0.78 12.68 -9.21
CA GLU A 181 -1.03 13.22 -10.56
C GLU A 181 0.06 12.74 -11.53
N ASN A 182 1.31 12.65 -11.08
CA ASN A 182 2.44 12.22 -11.89
C ASN A 182 2.60 10.69 -11.95
N MET A 183 2.04 9.94 -10.99
CA MET A 183 1.92 8.48 -11.07
C MET A 183 0.82 8.11 -12.08
N SER A 184 1.13 8.18 -13.37
CA SER A 184 0.24 7.69 -14.42
C SER A 184 -0.18 6.22 -14.16
N GLY A 185 -1.44 5.92 -14.47
CA GLY A 185 -2.26 4.87 -13.84
C GLY A 185 -1.80 3.41 -13.88
N THR A 186 -0.72 3.08 -14.60
CA THR A 186 -0.08 1.75 -14.53
C THR A 186 0.92 1.66 -13.38
N PHE A 187 1.81 2.64 -13.22
CA PHE A 187 2.82 2.59 -12.17
C PHE A 187 2.21 2.79 -10.79
N GLY A 188 1.22 3.68 -10.66
CA GLY A 188 0.48 3.88 -9.42
C GLY A 188 -0.27 2.61 -8.97
N ARG A 189 -0.94 1.90 -9.88
CA ARG A 189 -1.61 0.62 -9.57
C ARG A 189 -0.62 -0.45 -9.12
N ASP A 190 0.47 -0.62 -9.85
CA ASP A 190 1.46 -1.66 -9.56
C ASP A 190 2.27 -1.33 -8.30
N THR A 191 2.58 -0.06 -8.02
CA THR A 191 3.13 0.33 -6.71
C THR A 191 2.12 0.20 -5.60
N THR A 192 0.82 0.42 -5.82
CA THR A 192 -0.17 0.20 -4.76
C THR A 192 -0.37 -1.29 -4.45
N GLU A 193 -0.42 -2.16 -5.47
CA GLU A 193 -0.44 -3.62 -5.28
C GLU A 193 0.91 -4.12 -4.72
N ALA A 194 2.02 -3.53 -5.17
CA ALA A 194 3.35 -3.66 -4.58
C ALA A 194 3.55 -2.76 -3.34
N ILE A 195 2.47 -2.22 -2.73
CA ILE A 195 2.38 -1.68 -1.35
C ILE A 195 1.36 -2.52 -0.53
N LYS A 196 0.47 -3.24 -1.22
CA LYS A 196 -0.38 -4.31 -0.70
C LYS A 196 0.27 -5.68 -0.81
N VAL A 197 1.61 -5.80 -0.76
CA VAL A 197 2.20 -7.14 -0.70
C VAL A 197 1.67 -7.82 0.54
N LYS A 198 0.86 -8.82 0.25
CA LYS A 198 0.58 -9.94 1.14
C LYS A 198 1.93 -10.28 1.75
N ARG A 199 2.10 -9.99 3.05
CA ARG A 199 3.28 -10.41 3.82
C ARG A 199 3.60 -11.82 3.35
N LEU A 200 4.78 -12.02 2.75
CA LEU A 200 5.18 -13.31 2.24
C LEU A 200 5.02 -14.31 3.38
N VAL A 201 3.98 -15.15 3.29
CA VAL A 201 3.71 -16.15 4.31
C VAL A 201 4.81 -17.17 4.17
N ARG A 202 5.61 -17.36 5.22
CA ARG A 202 6.67 -18.37 5.26
C ARG A 202 6.67 -19.07 6.60
N CYS A 203 7.21 -20.28 6.63
CA CYS A 203 7.28 -21.07 7.84
C CYS A 203 8.37 -20.49 8.77
N GLU A 204 8.01 -20.09 9.97
CA GLU A 204 8.97 -19.55 10.95
C GLU A 204 10.01 -20.59 11.40
N ASN A 205 9.77 -21.89 11.16
CA ASN A 205 10.76 -22.92 11.45
C ASN A 205 11.73 -23.20 10.30
N CYS A 206 11.20 -23.46 9.09
CA CYS A 206 11.96 -23.98 7.95
C CYS A 206 12.03 -23.03 6.74
N ASP A 207 11.52 -21.81 6.87
CA ASP A 207 11.53 -20.72 5.89
C ASP A 207 10.83 -20.97 4.55
N ARG A 208 10.27 -22.18 4.34
CA ARG A 208 9.48 -22.51 3.16
C ARG A 208 8.24 -21.64 3.01
N THR A 209 7.99 -21.19 1.79
CA THR A 209 6.84 -20.40 1.33
C THR A 209 5.76 -21.30 0.73
N PRO A 210 4.53 -20.80 0.45
CA PRO A 210 3.52 -21.56 -0.28
C PRO A 210 4.04 -22.16 -1.59
N LYS A 211 4.91 -21.43 -2.33
CA LYS A 211 5.49 -21.91 -3.58
C LYS A 211 6.36 -23.15 -3.40
N ASP A 212 7.10 -23.25 -2.29
CA ASP A 212 7.98 -24.39 -2.01
C ASP A 212 7.21 -25.64 -1.55
N LEU A 213 5.95 -25.46 -1.15
CA LEU A 213 5.11 -26.50 -0.56
C LEU A 213 3.98 -26.95 -1.51
N GLY A 214 3.61 -26.11 -2.47
CA GLY A 214 2.49 -26.31 -3.41
C GLY A 214 1.31 -25.40 -3.11
N ASP A 215 0.54 -25.04 -4.15
CA ASP A 215 -0.43 -23.93 -4.15
C ASP A 215 -1.67 -24.08 -3.23
N ASN A 216 -1.77 -25.13 -2.41
CA ASN A 216 -2.92 -25.38 -1.54
C ASN A 216 -2.58 -25.60 -0.06
N ILE A 217 -1.37 -25.26 0.38
CA ILE A 217 -1.01 -25.44 1.79
C ILE A 217 -1.44 -24.26 2.65
N GLN A 218 -2.35 -24.54 3.58
CA GLN A 218 -2.72 -23.62 4.65
C GLN A 218 -1.66 -23.65 5.74
N PHE A 219 -1.03 -22.50 5.98
CA PHE A 219 -0.09 -22.35 7.09
C PHE A 219 -0.85 -22.32 8.41
N LEU A 220 -0.36 -23.09 9.38
CA LEU A 220 -0.80 -23.00 10.77
C LEU A 220 -0.33 -21.69 11.38
N VAL A 221 -1.19 -21.06 12.17
CA VAL A 221 -0.84 -19.83 12.88
C VAL A 221 -0.74 -20.09 14.38
N CYS A 222 0.26 -19.52 15.03
CA CYS A 222 0.32 -19.52 16.49
C CYS A 222 -0.85 -18.71 17.07
N GLY A 223 -1.88 -19.40 17.58
CA GLY A 223 -3.08 -18.77 18.14
C GLY A 223 -2.77 -17.75 19.23
N ARG A 224 -1.83 -18.06 20.14
CA ARG A 224 -1.47 -17.16 21.24
C ARG A 224 -0.83 -15.84 20.75
N CYS A 225 -0.01 -15.88 19.72
CA CYS A 225 0.56 -14.66 19.12
C CYS A 225 -0.47 -13.87 18.33
N LYS A 226 -1.31 -14.56 17.55
CA LYS A 226 -2.41 -13.91 16.82
C LYS A 226 -3.34 -13.16 17.79
N THR A 227 -3.75 -13.80 18.89
CA THR A 227 -4.66 -13.19 19.86
C THR A 227 -3.99 -12.10 20.70
N LYS A 228 -2.76 -12.28 21.18
CA LYS A 228 -2.13 -11.34 22.11
C LYS A 228 -1.34 -10.20 21.48
N LEU A 229 -0.82 -10.39 20.26
CA LEU A 229 0.09 -9.44 19.61
C LEU A 229 -0.44 -8.91 18.28
N ASP A 230 -1.62 -9.34 17.83
CA ASP A 230 -2.14 -9.09 16.48
C ASP A 230 -1.10 -9.41 15.38
N PHE A 231 -0.29 -10.44 15.63
CA PHE A 231 0.80 -10.86 14.75
C PHE A 231 0.74 -12.36 14.52
N SER A 232 0.66 -12.76 13.25
CA SER A 232 0.58 -14.16 12.84
C SER A 232 1.97 -14.72 12.54
N LEU A 233 2.46 -15.62 13.41
CA LEU A 233 3.59 -16.50 13.11
C LEU A 233 3.04 -17.73 12.39
N HIS A 234 3.57 -18.00 11.20
CA HIS A 234 3.07 -19.03 10.29
C HIS A 234 3.99 -20.24 10.32
N TYR A 235 3.41 -21.44 10.27
CA TYR A 235 4.13 -22.71 10.22
C TYR A 235 3.52 -23.61 9.16
N CYS A 236 4.34 -24.22 8.31
CA CYS A 236 3.83 -25.12 7.27
C CYS A 236 3.26 -26.44 7.81
N SER A 237 3.59 -26.79 9.06
CA SER A 237 3.13 -28.03 9.69
C SER A 237 3.21 -27.94 11.22
N ARG A 238 2.45 -28.81 11.91
CA ARG A 238 2.56 -28.95 13.39
C ARG A 238 3.96 -29.37 13.82
N LYS A 239 4.65 -30.17 12.98
CA LYS A 239 6.04 -30.57 13.20
C LYS A 239 6.95 -29.34 13.29
N CYS A 240 6.88 -28.46 12.29
CA CYS A 240 7.63 -27.21 12.29
C CYS A 240 7.30 -26.30 13.48
N GLN A 241 6.02 -26.20 13.87
CA GLN A 241 5.62 -25.42 15.04
C GLN A 241 6.21 -26.00 16.35
N ARG A 242 6.24 -27.33 16.51
CA ARG A 242 6.81 -28.00 17.69
C ARG A 242 8.33 -27.84 17.76
N GLU A 243 9.02 -27.97 16.63
CA GLU A 243 10.47 -27.80 16.53
C GLU A 243 10.90 -26.37 16.87
N ASP A 244 10.12 -25.37 16.44
CA ASP A 244 10.39 -23.97 16.77
C ASP A 244 9.94 -23.56 18.18
N TRP A 245 9.13 -24.39 18.87
CA TRP A 245 8.52 -24.05 20.15
C TRP A 245 9.53 -23.69 21.23
N SER A 246 10.69 -24.36 21.28
CA SER A 246 11.73 -24.10 22.28
C SER A 246 12.24 -22.65 22.23
N ARG A 247 12.35 -22.08 21.02
CA ARG A 247 12.72 -20.68 20.77
C ARG A 247 11.52 -19.76 20.93
N HIS A 248 10.40 -20.16 20.34
CA HIS A 248 9.19 -19.34 20.28
C HIS A 248 8.56 -19.10 21.65
N LYS A 249 8.54 -20.10 22.55
CA LYS A 249 7.85 -20.07 23.85
C LYS A 249 8.25 -18.88 24.73
N ASN A 250 9.51 -18.44 24.66
CA ASN A 250 10.02 -17.35 25.49
C ASN A 250 9.37 -16.00 25.13
N ASN A 251 8.92 -15.87 23.88
CA ASN A 251 8.39 -14.64 23.30
C ASN A 251 6.90 -14.74 22.95
N CYS A 252 6.35 -15.95 22.91
CA CYS A 252 4.98 -16.26 22.52
C CYS A 252 3.95 -15.42 23.30
N GLY A 253 3.26 -14.53 22.59
CA GLY A 253 2.24 -13.65 23.16
C GLY A 253 2.75 -12.59 24.13
N LYS A 254 4.07 -12.32 24.15
CA LYS A 254 4.70 -11.30 25.01
C LYS A 254 5.30 -10.16 24.20
N LYS A 255 6.06 -10.49 23.15
CA LYS A 255 6.70 -9.51 22.26
C LYS A 255 6.80 -10.05 20.84
N ARG A 256 6.82 -9.17 19.85
CA ARG A 256 7.00 -9.53 18.44
C ARG A 256 8.46 -9.89 18.21
N VAL A 257 8.73 -11.18 18.00
CA VAL A 257 10.07 -11.70 17.74
C VAL A 257 9.94 -12.73 16.63
N SER A 258 10.10 -12.30 15.38
CA SER A 258 10.34 -13.21 14.27
C SER A 258 11.83 -13.58 14.28
N LYS A 259 12.18 -14.75 13.74
CA LYS A 259 13.59 -15.02 13.47
C LYS A 259 14.11 -13.98 12.48
N PHE A 260 14.90 -13.06 12.99
CA PHE A 260 15.97 -12.49 12.19
C PHE A 260 17.04 -13.58 12.14
N LEU A 261 17.25 -14.13 10.94
CA LEU A 261 18.44 -14.95 10.71
C LEU A 261 19.65 -14.07 11.05
N PRO A 262 20.60 -14.54 11.90
CA PRO A 262 21.85 -13.84 12.09
C PRO A 262 22.56 -13.79 10.73
N GLU A 263 22.85 -12.57 10.29
CA GLU A 263 23.57 -12.27 9.07
C GLU A 263 24.84 -13.12 8.95
N SER A 264 24.94 -13.92 7.88
CA SER A 264 26.17 -13.87 7.09
C SER A 264 26.32 -12.40 6.71
N ALA A 265 27.39 -11.76 7.18
CA ALA A 265 27.63 -10.33 7.01
C ALA A 265 27.20 -9.84 5.60
N GLY A 266 26.08 -9.11 5.53
CA GLY A 266 25.55 -8.53 4.29
C GLY A 266 24.19 -9.02 3.76
N GLY A 267 23.31 -9.64 4.54
CA GLY A 267 22.06 -10.24 4.01
C GLY A 267 20.76 -9.83 4.71
N SER A 268 20.22 -8.66 4.39
CA SER A 268 19.06 -8.09 5.06
C SER A 268 17.70 -8.42 4.41
N SER A 269 16.78 -8.95 5.21
CA SER A 269 15.30 -9.08 5.10
C SER A 269 14.60 -8.62 3.79
N TRP A 270 14.43 -9.55 2.86
CA TRP A 270 13.46 -9.52 1.75
C TRP A 270 12.07 -9.78 2.36
N SER A 271 10.99 -9.05 2.11
CA SER A 271 10.38 -8.83 0.80
C SER A 271 9.34 -7.71 0.85
N PHE A 272 9.55 -6.62 1.60
CA PHE A 272 8.75 -5.41 1.44
C PHE A 272 9.39 -4.11 1.88
N HIS A 273 10.70 -4.14 1.84
CA HIS A 273 11.51 -2.98 2.00
C HIS A 273 12.21 -2.61 0.68
N GLN A 274 11.94 -3.20 -0.48
CA GLN A 274 12.80 -2.86 -1.63
C GLN A 274 12.75 -1.37 -1.99
N THR A 275 11.62 -0.70 -2.07
CA THR A 275 11.61 0.76 -2.30
C THR A 275 11.98 1.58 -1.06
N HIS A 276 11.53 1.19 0.13
CA HIS A 276 11.83 1.93 1.38
C HIS A 276 13.28 1.71 1.88
N ARG A 277 13.81 0.49 1.88
CA ARG A 277 15.24 0.20 2.11
C ARG A 277 16.13 0.54 0.92
N LEU A 278 15.72 0.48 -0.34
CA LEU A 278 16.57 1.09 -1.37
C LEU A 278 16.68 2.59 -1.19
N ALA A 279 15.85 3.25 -0.37
CA ALA A 279 16.09 4.62 0.08
C ALA A 279 16.90 4.66 1.40
N HIS A 280 16.54 3.87 2.42
CA HIS A 280 17.19 3.90 3.75
C HIS A 280 18.54 3.17 3.86
N ASP A 281 18.73 2.09 3.11
CA ASP A 281 19.95 1.28 3.04
C ASP A 281 20.76 1.65 1.78
N ILE A 282 20.62 2.86 1.24
CA ILE A 282 21.67 3.37 0.37
C ILE A 282 22.80 3.77 1.29
N PRO A 283 23.96 3.05 1.32
CA PRO A 283 25.12 3.56 2.00
C PRO A 283 25.41 4.94 1.43
N ILE A 284 25.14 5.96 2.24
CA ILE A 284 25.58 7.32 1.99
C ILE A 284 27.05 7.29 2.39
N SER A 285 27.92 7.40 1.40
CA SER A 285 29.35 7.51 1.66
C SER A 285 29.61 8.71 2.58
N PRO A 286 30.76 8.78 3.26
CA PRO A 286 31.12 9.93 4.10
C PRO A 286 31.04 11.28 3.36
N ASN A 287 31.06 11.28 2.03
CA ASN A 287 30.97 12.46 1.17
C ASN A 287 29.51 12.81 0.79
N GLY A 288 28.50 12.11 1.32
CA GLY A 288 27.09 12.32 0.98
C GLY A 288 26.60 11.57 -0.26
N ASN A 289 27.44 10.75 -0.90
CA ASN A 289 27.05 10.05 -2.13
C ASN A 289 26.37 8.72 -1.80
N ALA A 290 25.13 8.57 -2.25
CA ALA A 290 24.35 7.37 -2.08
C ALA A 290 24.84 6.26 -3.07
N SER A 291 25.44 5.16 -2.57
CA SER A 291 25.81 4.00 -3.39
C SER A 291 24.79 2.87 -3.25
N LEU A 292 23.99 2.62 -4.29
CA LEU A 292 23.06 1.48 -4.32
C LEU A 292 23.85 0.18 -4.57
N PRO A 293 23.83 -0.81 -3.65
CA PRO A 293 24.54 -2.06 -3.88
C PRO A 293 23.97 -2.76 -5.12
N PHE A 294 24.88 -3.11 -6.04
CA PHE A 294 24.64 -3.70 -7.36
C PHE A 294 23.95 -5.09 -7.34
N SER A 295 23.43 -5.55 -6.19
CA SER A 295 22.97 -6.92 -5.93
C SER A 295 22.26 -7.51 -7.14
N GLY A 296 23.00 -8.42 -7.80
CA GLY A 296 22.79 -8.83 -9.18
C GLY A 296 21.36 -9.17 -9.48
N ALA A 297 20.98 -8.93 -10.74
CA ALA A 297 19.69 -9.28 -11.30
C ALA A 297 19.27 -10.68 -10.84
N GLY A 298 18.41 -10.75 -9.81
CA GLY A 298 18.00 -12.01 -9.18
C GLY A 298 17.51 -13.00 -10.23
N GLN A 299 17.49 -14.30 -9.91
CA GLN A 299 17.14 -15.32 -10.90
C GLN A 299 15.83 -14.95 -11.60
N PRO A 300 15.86 -14.72 -12.92
CA PRO A 300 14.69 -14.26 -13.66
C PRO A 300 13.66 -15.38 -13.72
N HIS A 301 12.38 -15.02 -13.75
CA HIS A 301 11.30 -15.98 -13.99
C HIS A 301 11.09 -16.28 -15.50
N TYR A 302 12.01 -15.84 -16.36
CA TYR A 302 11.94 -15.99 -17.81
C TYR A 302 13.35 -16.16 -18.41
N HIS A 303 13.42 -16.65 -19.64
CA HIS A 303 14.68 -16.75 -20.37
C HIS A 303 15.11 -15.37 -20.89
N ARG A 304 16.24 -14.84 -20.40
CA ARG A 304 16.82 -13.57 -20.86
C ARG A 304 17.42 -13.76 -22.24
N SER A 305 17.22 -12.79 -23.14
CA SER A 305 17.85 -12.83 -24.47
C SER A 305 19.39 -12.75 -24.35
N PRO A 306 20.14 -13.25 -25.35
CA PRO A 306 21.60 -13.13 -25.35
C PRO A 306 22.09 -11.68 -25.24
N ALA A 307 21.39 -10.73 -25.86
CA ALA A 307 21.70 -9.30 -25.75
C ALA A 307 21.56 -8.79 -24.32
N LEU A 308 20.47 -9.17 -23.62
CA LEU A 308 20.27 -8.77 -22.23
C LEU A 308 21.29 -9.42 -21.29
N GLN A 309 21.71 -10.67 -21.57
CA GLN A 309 22.78 -11.33 -20.82
C GLN A 309 24.12 -10.61 -20.99
N LEU A 310 24.47 -10.22 -22.22
CA LEU A 310 25.66 -9.41 -22.50
C LEU A 310 25.62 -8.08 -21.74
N GLN A 311 24.47 -7.40 -21.77
CA GLN A 311 24.28 -6.14 -21.07
C GLN A 311 24.55 -6.26 -19.56
N LEU A 312 23.97 -7.30 -18.93
CA LEU A 312 24.18 -7.56 -17.50
C LEU A 312 25.64 -7.89 -17.17
N ALA A 313 26.30 -8.70 -18.01
CA ALA A 313 27.71 -9.04 -17.82
C ALA A 313 28.64 -7.82 -17.92
N MET A 314 28.30 -6.84 -18.76
CA MET A 314 29.07 -5.60 -18.87
C MET A 314 28.88 -4.68 -17.67
N ILE A 315 27.65 -4.53 -17.18
CA ILE A 315 27.36 -3.74 -15.98
C ILE A 315 28.00 -4.39 -14.74
N GLU A 316 28.06 -5.71 -14.68
CA GLU A 316 28.77 -6.43 -13.60
C GLU A 316 30.28 -6.11 -13.57
N ARG A 317 30.88 -5.87 -14.74
CA ARG A 317 32.30 -5.50 -14.87
C ARG A 317 32.58 -4.01 -14.60
N ASP A 318 31.63 -3.11 -14.90
CA ASP A 318 31.75 -1.67 -14.65
C ASP A 318 30.53 -1.18 -13.84
N GLN A 319 30.66 -1.16 -12.51
CA GLN A 319 29.57 -0.82 -11.59
C GLN A 319 29.20 0.67 -11.60
N ASP A 320 30.05 1.51 -12.17
CA ASP A 320 29.80 2.94 -12.33
C ASP A 320 29.02 3.24 -13.62
N ALA A 321 28.83 2.25 -14.49
CA ALA A 321 27.91 2.33 -15.62
C ALA A 321 26.48 1.99 -15.18
N ASP A 322 25.52 2.82 -15.60
CA ASP A 322 24.09 2.55 -15.39
C ASP A 322 23.51 1.74 -16.55
N TYR A 323 24.14 1.83 -17.72
CA TYR A 323 23.81 1.03 -18.90
C TYR A 323 24.99 1.07 -19.89
N PHE A 324 25.01 0.15 -20.85
CA PHE A 324 25.85 0.24 -22.04
C PHE A 324 24.97 0.37 -23.28
N LEU A 325 25.27 1.34 -24.14
CA LEU A 325 24.65 1.48 -25.46
C LEU A 325 25.66 1.02 -26.52
N PHE A 326 25.21 0.43 -27.62
CA PHE A 326 26.10 0.01 -28.70
C PHE A 326 25.93 0.93 -29.91
N SER A 327 27.05 1.44 -30.43
CA SER A 327 27.05 2.21 -31.67
C SER A 327 26.70 1.35 -32.89
N SER A 328 26.51 1.98 -34.05
CA SER A 328 26.35 1.28 -35.33
C SER A 328 27.54 0.37 -35.67
N SER A 329 28.73 0.64 -35.13
CA SER A 329 29.94 -0.19 -35.28
C SER A 329 30.11 -1.22 -34.15
N HIS A 330 29.05 -1.48 -33.37
CA HIS A 330 29.04 -2.39 -32.22
C HIS A 330 30.05 -2.04 -31.12
N GLN A 331 30.50 -0.79 -31.05
CA GLN A 331 31.36 -0.34 -29.95
C GLN A 331 30.50 -0.02 -28.73
N PRO A 332 30.85 -0.52 -27.54
CA PRO A 332 30.12 -0.21 -26.32
C PRO A 332 30.41 1.23 -25.88
N ILE A 333 29.35 1.98 -25.59
CA ILE A 333 29.35 3.33 -25.08
C ILE A 333 28.76 3.27 -23.68
N ARG A 334 29.55 3.69 -22.69
CA ARG A 334 29.13 3.76 -21.30
C ARG A 334 28.06 4.84 -21.12
N PHE A 335 26.93 4.48 -20.53
CA PHE A 335 25.89 5.40 -20.10
C PHE A 335 25.90 5.49 -18.57
N ALA A 336 26.20 6.69 -18.06
CA ALA A 336 26.23 6.97 -16.63
C ALA A 336 25.36 8.20 -16.33
N ILE A 337 24.52 8.06 -15.31
CA ILE A 337 23.61 9.11 -14.84
C ILE A 337 24.30 9.81 -13.67
N HIS A 338 24.30 11.14 -13.65
CA HIS A 338 24.98 11.89 -12.57
C HIS A 338 24.02 12.31 -11.45
N ASP A 339 22.75 12.57 -11.77
CA ASP A 339 21.73 12.88 -10.77
C ASP A 339 21.40 11.65 -9.91
N THR A 340 21.54 11.76 -8.59
CA THR A 340 21.43 10.64 -7.65
C THR A 340 20.05 9.99 -7.70
N TRP A 341 18.99 10.79 -7.75
CA TRP A 341 17.61 10.29 -7.74
C TRP A 341 17.22 9.69 -9.08
N THR A 342 17.59 10.34 -10.20
CA THR A 342 17.37 9.78 -11.54
C THR A 342 18.14 8.46 -11.70
N LYS A 343 19.38 8.38 -11.22
CA LYS A 343 20.17 7.14 -11.21
C LYS A 343 19.46 6.05 -10.41
N MET A 344 18.97 6.36 -9.23
CA MET A 344 18.25 5.42 -8.37
C MET A 344 17.00 4.88 -9.07
N VAL A 345 16.16 5.77 -9.60
CA VAL A 345 14.93 5.39 -10.32
C VAL A 345 15.27 4.57 -11.56
N PHE A 346 16.30 4.95 -12.32
CA PHE A 346 16.73 4.20 -13.51
C PHE A 346 17.17 2.78 -13.15
N ARG A 347 17.99 2.63 -12.10
CA ARG A 347 18.45 1.31 -11.62
C ARG A 347 17.29 0.46 -11.11
N LEU A 348 16.31 1.07 -10.42
CA LEU A 348 15.08 0.41 -9.98
C LEU A 348 14.25 -0.11 -11.16
N LEU A 349 14.01 0.73 -12.17
CA LEU A 349 13.28 0.35 -13.38
C LEU A 349 14.01 -0.77 -14.12
N ARG A 350 15.32 -0.63 -14.35
CA ARG A 350 16.17 -1.66 -14.97
C ARG A 350 16.07 -2.99 -14.24
N GLN A 351 16.18 -2.98 -12.91
CA GLN A 351 16.05 -4.19 -12.10
C GLN A 351 14.67 -4.84 -12.28
N GLY A 352 13.59 -4.05 -12.26
CA GLY A 352 12.24 -4.52 -12.53
C GLY A 352 12.10 -5.15 -13.92
N SER A 353 12.60 -4.47 -14.95
CA SER A 353 12.53 -4.94 -16.34
C SER A 353 13.34 -6.23 -16.58
N VAL A 354 14.44 -6.43 -15.86
CA VAL A 354 15.32 -7.61 -15.96
C VAL A 354 14.79 -8.82 -15.18
N SER A 355 14.02 -8.59 -14.12
CA SER A 355 13.51 -9.65 -13.24
C SER A 355 12.12 -10.13 -13.63
N SER A 356 11.34 -9.32 -14.35
CA SER A 356 9.95 -9.62 -14.71
C SER A 356 9.77 -9.99 -16.17
N ALA A 357 8.91 -10.99 -16.44
CA ALA A 357 8.56 -11.39 -17.80
C ALA A 357 7.80 -10.29 -18.58
N ASN A 358 7.09 -9.39 -17.87
CA ASN A 358 6.36 -8.28 -18.50
C ASN A 358 7.27 -7.10 -18.89
N LYS A 359 8.51 -7.08 -18.40
CA LYS A 359 9.56 -6.10 -18.69
C LYS A 359 9.10 -4.65 -18.52
N GLN A 360 8.20 -4.38 -17.56
CA GLN A 360 7.71 -3.03 -17.26
C GLN A 360 8.87 -2.08 -16.91
N GLY A 361 8.73 -0.80 -17.29
CA GLY A 361 9.70 0.26 -17.00
C GLY A 361 10.75 0.47 -18.09
N VAL A 362 10.81 -0.41 -19.09
CA VAL A 362 11.71 -0.28 -20.24
C VAL A 362 11.38 0.95 -21.08
N GLU A 363 10.11 1.28 -21.22
CA GLU A 363 9.63 2.46 -21.95
C GLU A 363 10.16 3.77 -21.33
N ALA A 364 10.11 3.89 -20.00
CA ALA A 364 10.66 5.04 -19.30
C ALA A 364 12.19 5.12 -19.44
N MET A 365 12.88 3.98 -19.31
CA MET A 365 14.33 3.92 -19.54
C MET A 365 14.71 4.33 -20.96
N ALA A 366 13.96 3.85 -21.96
CA ALA A 366 14.17 4.13 -23.36
C ALA A 366 13.99 5.61 -23.68
N GLU A 367 12.88 6.21 -23.23
CA GLU A 367 12.60 7.65 -23.37
C GLU A 367 13.78 8.48 -22.82
N TYR A 368 14.26 8.14 -21.61
CA TYR A 368 15.37 8.84 -20.99
C TYR A 368 16.70 8.66 -21.74
N MET A 369 17.05 7.44 -22.14
CA MET A 369 18.27 7.18 -22.91
C MET A 369 18.25 7.87 -24.28
N ILE A 370 17.11 7.89 -24.97
CA ILE A 370 16.97 8.58 -26.25
C ILE A 370 17.14 10.08 -26.07
N LYS A 371 16.51 10.68 -25.05
CA LYS A 371 16.69 12.11 -24.75
C LYS A 371 18.15 12.43 -24.40
N ALA A 372 18.79 11.62 -23.57
CA ALA A 372 20.14 11.88 -23.06
C ALA A 372 21.24 11.59 -24.09
N MET A 373 21.09 10.53 -24.91
CA MET A 373 22.16 9.98 -25.74
C MET A 373 21.85 9.97 -27.23
N GLY A 374 20.61 10.20 -27.65
CA GLY A 374 20.18 10.06 -29.06
C GLY A 374 20.81 11.05 -30.03
N ARG A 375 21.51 12.08 -29.54
CA ARG A 375 22.28 13.05 -30.34
C ARG A 375 23.80 12.83 -30.29
N MET A 376 24.26 11.81 -29.57
CA MET A 376 25.68 11.50 -29.45
C MET A 376 26.20 10.86 -30.75
N PRO A 377 27.41 11.21 -31.22
CA PRO A 377 28.00 10.58 -32.41
C PRO A 377 28.01 9.06 -32.30
N GLY A 378 27.49 8.37 -33.32
CA GLY A 378 27.41 6.91 -33.37
C GLY A 378 26.17 6.31 -32.70
N LEU A 379 25.34 7.12 -32.06
CA LEU A 379 24.04 6.73 -31.52
C LEU A 379 22.92 7.49 -32.24
N SER A 380 21.76 6.85 -32.33
CA SER A 380 20.51 7.46 -32.78
C SER A 380 19.36 6.84 -32.02
N ARG A 381 18.16 7.41 -32.14
CA ARG A 381 16.94 6.83 -31.57
C ARG A 381 16.75 5.39 -32.05
N GLU A 382 16.91 5.15 -33.35
CA GLU A 382 16.70 3.86 -33.99
C GLU A 382 17.72 2.83 -33.50
N ILE A 383 18.98 3.23 -33.30
CA ILE A 383 20.03 2.36 -32.78
C ILE A 383 19.70 1.95 -31.32
N ILE A 384 19.33 2.91 -30.48
CA ILE A 384 18.97 2.66 -29.08
C ILE A 384 17.75 1.75 -29.00
N LEU A 385 16.70 2.02 -29.79
CA LEU A 385 15.50 1.19 -29.84
C LEU A 385 15.77 -0.23 -30.34
N LYS A 386 16.59 -0.37 -31.40
CA LYS A 386 16.97 -1.70 -31.91
C LYS A 386 17.69 -2.53 -30.85
N GLN A 387 18.59 -1.91 -30.08
CA GLN A 387 19.24 -2.58 -28.96
C GLN A 387 18.22 -3.01 -27.90
N LEU A 388 17.35 -2.10 -27.47
CA LEU A 388 16.34 -2.39 -26.45
C LEU A 388 15.37 -3.48 -26.90
N SER A 389 14.96 -3.51 -28.17
CA SER A 389 14.14 -4.59 -28.71
C SER A 389 14.86 -5.94 -28.69
N ALA A 390 16.17 -5.97 -28.96
CA ALA A 390 16.94 -7.21 -28.85
C ALA A 390 17.07 -7.70 -27.39
N GLU A 391 17.08 -6.79 -26.42
CA GLU A 391 17.17 -7.09 -24.98
C GLU A 391 15.81 -7.48 -24.37
N TYR A 392 14.77 -6.72 -24.71
CA TYR A 392 13.46 -6.75 -24.04
C TYR A 392 12.30 -7.16 -24.95
N GLY A 393 12.53 -7.46 -26.21
CA GLY A 393 11.53 -7.99 -27.14
C GLY A 393 11.02 -6.95 -28.14
N ASP A 394 10.49 -7.45 -29.26
CA ASP A 394 10.14 -6.65 -30.45
C ASP A 394 9.01 -5.63 -30.21
N ASP A 395 8.23 -5.79 -29.14
CA ASP A 395 7.15 -4.88 -28.75
C ASP A 395 7.63 -3.61 -28.03
N THR A 396 8.93 -3.51 -27.74
CA THR A 396 9.53 -2.38 -27.00
C THR A 396 9.30 -1.04 -27.70
N GLU A 397 9.46 -0.98 -29.02
CA GLU A 397 9.27 0.25 -29.79
C GLU A 397 7.81 0.74 -29.77
N ALA A 398 6.86 -0.17 -29.96
CA ALA A 398 5.43 0.13 -29.89
C ALA A 398 5.02 0.65 -28.49
N LYS A 399 5.55 0.02 -27.43
CA LYS A 399 5.35 0.47 -26.05
C LYS A 399 5.91 1.86 -25.80
N LEU A 400 7.12 2.15 -26.30
CA LEU A 400 7.72 3.47 -26.15
C LEU A 400 6.89 4.55 -26.85
N MET A 401 6.46 4.32 -28.10
CA MET A 401 5.66 5.32 -28.83
C MET A 401 4.37 5.68 -28.10
N GLU A 402 3.67 4.68 -27.57
CA GLU A 402 2.47 4.90 -26.75
C GLU A 402 2.79 5.61 -25.43
N PHE A 403 3.94 5.34 -24.84
CA PHE A 403 4.41 6.00 -23.62
C PHE A 403 4.75 7.47 -23.85
N GLU A 404 5.51 7.79 -24.90
CA GLU A 404 5.86 9.17 -25.27
C GLU A 404 4.62 9.99 -25.63
N ARG A 405 3.63 9.40 -26.31
CA ARG A 405 2.35 10.06 -26.59
C ARG A 405 1.68 10.52 -25.29
N LYS A 406 1.63 9.66 -24.27
CA LYS A 406 1.09 10.01 -22.94
C LYS A 406 1.93 11.06 -22.22
N SER A 407 3.26 10.96 -22.34
CA SER A 407 4.20 11.93 -21.77
C SER A 407 3.95 13.34 -22.34
N ILE A 408 3.74 13.44 -23.66
CA ILE A 408 3.39 14.69 -24.35
C ILE A 408 2.01 15.21 -23.91
N GLU A 409 1.01 14.35 -23.80
CA GLU A 409 -0.34 14.71 -23.34
C GLU A 409 -0.33 15.29 -21.91
N ASN A 410 0.61 14.84 -21.07
CA ASN A 410 0.79 15.36 -19.71
C ASN A 410 1.55 16.70 -19.65
N GLY A 411 2.17 17.15 -20.75
CA GLY A 411 2.66 18.52 -20.90
C GLY A 411 3.86 18.94 -20.04
N THR A 412 4.60 18.01 -19.44
CA THR A 412 5.70 18.35 -18.52
C THR A 412 6.99 18.78 -19.22
N GLY A 413 7.21 18.33 -20.47
CA GLY A 413 8.47 18.49 -21.20
C GLY A 413 9.67 17.72 -20.60
N LEU A 414 9.42 16.95 -19.55
CA LEU A 414 10.38 16.08 -18.87
C LEU A 414 10.14 14.64 -19.28
N THR A 415 11.17 13.80 -19.21
CA THR A 415 10.94 12.35 -19.27
C THR A 415 10.31 11.89 -17.97
N PHE A 416 9.69 10.71 -17.98
CA PHE A 416 9.14 10.10 -16.77
C PHE A 416 10.20 9.97 -15.65
N LEU A 417 11.43 9.61 -16.01
CA LEU A 417 12.54 9.45 -15.07
C LEU A 417 12.94 10.76 -14.39
N GLU A 418 12.99 11.85 -15.16
CA GLU A 418 13.30 13.18 -14.63
C GLU A 418 12.18 13.68 -13.72
N ASP A 419 10.92 13.47 -14.12
CA ASP A 419 9.77 13.88 -13.33
C ASP A 419 9.66 13.07 -12.03
N MET A 420 9.78 11.75 -12.09
CA MET A 420 9.79 10.88 -10.92
C MET A 420 10.96 11.22 -9.99
N SER A 421 12.15 11.52 -10.54
CA SER A 421 13.30 11.98 -9.75
C SER A 421 12.97 13.26 -8.96
N ARG A 422 12.39 14.28 -9.63
CA ARG A 422 11.96 15.53 -8.96
C ARG A 422 10.94 15.26 -7.85
N ASN A 423 9.98 14.37 -8.10
CA ASN A 423 8.98 13.99 -7.10
C ASN A 423 9.65 13.28 -5.90
N MET A 424 10.60 12.38 -6.13
CA MET A 424 11.35 11.72 -5.04
C MET A 424 12.19 12.70 -4.23
N VAL A 425 12.85 13.68 -4.86
CA VAL A 425 13.56 14.75 -4.14
C VAL A 425 12.61 15.49 -3.20
N SER A 426 11.39 15.80 -3.67
CA SER A 426 10.38 16.50 -2.86
C SER A 426 9.89 15.66 -1.67
N MET A 427 9.86 14.33 -1.82
CA MET A 427 9.44 13.39 -0.77
C MET A 427 10.57 12.99 0.19
N ALA A 428 11.84 13.15 -0.21
CA ALA A 428 12.99 12.71 0.59
C ALA A 428 12.95 13.21 2.05
N PRO A 429 12.63 14.49 2.34
CA PRO A 429 12.52 14.95 3.73
C PRO A 429 11.45 14.23 4.55
N ILE A 430 10.41 13.69 3.90
CA ILE A 430 9.34 12.94 4.56
C ILE A 430 9.80 11.50 4.81
N LEU A 431 10.43 10.88 3.82
CA LEU A 431 10.91 9.49 3.90
C LEU A 431 12.07 9.32 4.89
N PHE A 432 12.98 10.30 4.98
CA PHE A 432 14.18 10.18 5.82
C PHE A 432 14.06 10.76 7.24
N LYS A 433 12.91 11.36 7.59
CA LYS A 433 12.66 11.89 8.95
C LYS A 433 11.96 10.90 9.90
N SER A 434 11.56 9.72 9.40
CA SER A 434 11.06 8.60 10.21
C SER A 434 12.18 7.65 10.59
#